data_AF-A0A915N0L7-F1
#
_entry.id   AF-A0A915N0L7-F1
#
_cell.length_a   1.000
_cell.length_b   1.000
_cell.length_c   1.000
_cell.angle_alpha   90.00
_cell.angle_beta   90.00
_cell.angle_gamma   90.00
#
_symmetry.space_group_name_H-M   'P 1'
#
loop_
_entity.id
_entity.type
_entity.pdbx_description
1 polymer ?
#
loop_
_entity_poly.entity_id
_entity_poly.type
_entity_poly.pdbx_seq_one_letter_code
_entity_poly.pdbx_strand_id
1 'polypeptide(L)'
;MTVDVQQAATSCVGKQQASKNASKTFQLTISLKSLHLAGSDLELIPEKGQGIGSYSAIWDTAGIEPTRRGGRQDILFVLEGQNQTLTQKLQTKFYGKQDSHGIIGHRLEALVWNCEINLNGQISVNDEKIL
;
A
#
# COMPACT_ATOMS: atom_id res chain seq x y z
N MET A 1 -9.88 50.43 -56.34
CA MET A 1 -10.58 49.84 -55.18
C MET A 1 -10.20 50.70 -53.99
N THR A 2 -11.12 51.40 -53.33
CA THR A 2 -12.26 50.92 -52.50
C THR A 2 -11.79 50.65 -51.06
N VAL A 3 -12.12 51.62 -50.19
CA VAL A 3 -12.49 51.65 -48.74
C VAL A 3 -12.44 50.34 -47.88
N ASP A 4 -12.45 50.34 -46.53
CA ASP A 4 -12.89 51.37 -45.55
C ASP A 4 -12.22 51.23 -44.14
N VAL A 5 -12.71 51.95 -43.12
CA VAL A 5 -12.21 52.01 -41.72
C VAL A 5 -13.30 51.66 -40.67
N GLN A 6 -12.97 50.90 -39.61
CA GLN A 6 -13.49 50.97 -38.20
C GLN A 6 -12.98 49.77 -37.35
N GLN A 7 -12.36 49.96 -36.16
CA GLN A 7 -12.94 50.03 -34.79
C GLN A 7 -13.69 48.76 -34.32
N ALA A 8 -13.19 47.99 -33.33
CA ALA A 8 -13.19 48.19 -31.86
C ALA A 8 -14.39 47.48 -31.17
N ALA A 9 -14.36 47.03 -29.91
CA ALA A 9 -13.32 47.02 -28.85
C ALA A 9 -13.19 45.59 -28.23
N THR A 10 -12.96 45.23 -26.95
CA THR A 10 -12.93 45.93 -25.64
C THR A 10 -12.14 45.10 -24.57
N SER A 11 -11.97 45.68 -23.37
CA SER A 11 -11.83 45.09 -22.00
C SER A 11 -11.90 43.54 -21.82
N CYS A 12 -11.13 42.90 -20.93
CA CYS A 12 -10.78 43.37 -19.57
C CYS A 12 -9.37 43.07 -19.05
N VAL A 13 -8.97 43.79 -18.00
CA VAL A 13 -7.60 43.88 -17.47
C VAL A 13 -7.36 42.91 -16.32
N GLY A 14 -6.22 42.22 -16.34
CA GLY A 14 -5.79 41.28 -15.29
C GLY A 14 -4.27 41.18 -15.13
N LYS A 15 -3.55 42.30 -14.99
CA LYS A 15 -2.10 42.28 -14.67
C LYS A 15 -1.88 41.98 -13.18
N GLN A 16 -1.55 40.73 -12.85
CA GLN A 16 -0.80 40.38 -11.64
C GLN A 16 0.33 39.41 -12.00
N GLN A 17 1.36 39.28 -11.14
CA GLN A 17 2.65 38.70 -11.54
C GLN A 17 2.58 37.25 -12.03
N ALA A 18 3.52 36.92 -12.93
CA ALA A 18 3.92 35.56 -13.23
C ALA A 18 4.54 34.90 -11.98
N SER A 19 3.69 34.41 -11.08
CA SER A 19 4.09 33.45 -10.06
C SER A 19 4.72 32.25 -10.76
N LYS A 20 5.98 31.95 -10.45
CA LYS A 20 6.58 30.69 -10.84
C LYS A 20 5.85 29.59 -10.08
N ASN A 21 4.90 28.93 -10.74
CA ASN A 21 4.30 27.69 -10.26
C ASN A 21 5.38 26.60 -10.22
N ALA A 22 6.20 26.63 -9.17
CA ALA A 22 7.03 25.52 -8.77
C ALA A 22 6.09 24.33 -8.54
N SER A 23 6.23 23.30 -9.38
CA SER A 23 5.50 22.06 -9.18
C SER A 23 5.90 21.49 -7.82
N LYS A 24 5.02 21.64 -6.83
CA LYS A 24 5.23 21.09 -5.50
C LYS A 24 5.05 19.58 -5.60
N THR A 25 6.14 18.88 -5.87
CA THR A 25 6.21 17.43 -5.72
C THR A 25 5.93 17.09 -4.26
N PHE A 26 4.68 16.73 -3.96
CA PHE A 26 4.29 16.21 -2.65
C PHE A 26 4.99 14.87 -2.44
N GLN A 27 6.13 14.86 -1.75
CA GLN A 27 6.70 13.63 -1.25
C GLN A 27 5.85 13.13 -0.08
N LEU A 28 5.02 12.13 -0.35
CA LEU A 28 4.36 11.35 0.68
C LEU A 28 5.44 10.69 1.54
N THR A 29 5.58 11.18 2.77
CA THR A 29 6.49 10.57 3.75
C THR A 29 5.80 9.35 4.34
N ILE A 30 5.92 8.20 3.65
CA ILE A 30 5.36 6.93 4.10
C ILE A 30 6.22 6.41 5.26
N SER A 31 5.74 6.66 6.48
CA SER A 31 6.29 6.10 7.71
C SER A 31 5.33 5.05 8.26
N LEU A 32 5.81 3.80 8.29
CA LEU A 32 5.16 2.67 8.95
C LEU A 32 5.70 2.55 10.38
N LYS A 33 4.85 2.13 11.32
CA LYS A 33 5.15 2.01 12.75
C LYS A 33 5.27 0.55 13.20
N SER A 34 4.24 -0.25 12.91
CA SER A 34 4.10 -1.63 13.35
C SER A 34 3.32 -2.45 12.33
N LEU A 35 3.58 -3.75 12.34
CA LEU A 35 2.81 -4.76 11.62
C LEU A 35 2.35 -5.80 12.63
N HIS A 36 1.06 -6.12 12.64
CA HIS A 36 0.47 -7.16 13.47
C HIS A 36 -0.07 -8.25 12.54
N LEU A 37 0.41 -9.48 12.69
CA LEU A 37 0.06 -10.61 11.82
C LEU A 37 -0.31 -11.85 12.64
N ALA A 38 -1.52 -12.37 12.43
CA ALA A 38 -2.06 -13.54 13.14
C ALA A 38 -2.04 -13.42 14.69
N GLY A 39 -1.99 -12.20 15.24
CA GLY A 39 -1.87 -11.95 16.68
C GLY A 39 -0.43 -11.82 17.20
N SER A 40 0.57 -11.81 16.32
CA SER A 40 1.96 -11.47 16.64
C SER A 40 2.28 -10.03 16.25
N ASP A 41 2.92 -9.28 17.14
CA ASP A 41 3.44 -7.94 16.88
C ASP A 41 4.85 -8.05 16.25
N LEU A 42 5.05 -7.42 15.09
CA LEU A 42 6.27 -7.56 14.29
C LEU A 42 7.04 -6.24 14.18
N GLU A 43 8.36 -6.33 14.39
CA GLU A 43 9.29 -5.22 14.15
C GLU A 43 9.47 -4.98 12.64
N LEU A 44 9.24 -3.74 12.22
CA LEU A 44 9.46 -3.29 10.83
C LEU A 44 10.88 -2.75 10.67
N ILE A 45 11.74 -3.55 10.04
CA ILE A 45 13.16 -3.24 9.81
C ILE A 45 13.28 -2.46 8.48
N PRO A 46 13.73 -1.18 8.47
CA PRO A 46 13.85 -0.41 7.24
C PRO A 46 14.93 -0.96 6.30
N GLU A 47 14.61 -1.12 5.01
CA GLU A 47 15.54 -1.72 4.05
C GLU A 47 16.62 -0.75 3.56
N LYS A 48 17.89 -1.10 3.81
CA LYS A 48 19.04 -0.29 3.41
C LYS A 48 19.26 -0.35 1.90
N GLY A 49 19.23 0.80 1.25
CA GLY A 49 19.46 0.93 -0.20
C GLY A 49 18.21 0.80 -1.06
N GLN A 50 17.08 0.40 -0.47
CA GLN A 50 15.76 0.65 -1.07
C GLN A 50 15.30 2.09 -0.79
N GLY A 51 14.21 2.51 -1.45
CA GLY A 51 13.64 3.84 -1.29
C GLY A 51 12.93 4.06 0.06
N ILE A 52 12.57 5.32 0.32
CA ILE A 52 11.73 5.70 1.48
C ILE A 52 10.43 4.88 1.45
N GLY A 53 10.11 4.21 2.55
CA GLY A 53 8.90 3.40 2.68
C GLY A 53 9.09 1.89 2.51
N SER A 54 10.31 1.40 2.24
CA SER A 54 10.61 -0.05 2.20
C SER A 54 11.03 -0.60 3.57
N TYR A 55 10.38 -1.68 4.00
CA TYR A 55 10.57 -2.33 5.30
C TYR A 55 10.39 -3.86 5.16
N SER A 56 11.20 -4.64 5.88
CA SER A 56 11.01 -6.08 6.06
C SER A 56 10.52 -6.41 7.48
N ALA A 57 9.87 -7.56 7.65
CA ALA A 57 9.58 -8.17 8.94
C ALA A 57 9.76 -9.69 8.87
N ILE A 58 10.02 -10.34 10.00
CA ILE A 58 10.12 -11.81 10.09
C ILE A 58 8.92 -12.31 10.90
N TRP A 59 8.23 -13.32 10.38
CA TRP A 59 7.09 -13.99 11.02
C TRP A 59 7.21 -15.50 10.83
N ASP A 60 6.72 -16.27 11.80
CA ASP A 60 6.58 -17.72 11.69
C ASP A 60 5.19 -18.16 12.19
N THR A 61 4.90 -19.46 12.08
CA THR A 61 3.61 -20.04 12.47
C THR A 61 3.63 -20.69 13.86
N ALA A 62 4.50 -20.25 14.77
CA ALA A 62 4.58 -20.79 16.12
C ALA A 62 3.26 -20.58 16.88
N GLY A 63 2.82 -21.61 17.59
CA GLY A 63 1.54 -21.61 18.32
C GLY A 63 0.29 -21.70 17.43
N ILE A 64 0.41 -21.71 16.10
CA ILE A 64 -0.73 -21.87 15.18
C ILE A 64 -1.01 -23.35 14.94
N GLU A 65 -2.18 -23.81 15.40
CA GLU A 65 -2.62 -25.20 15.23
C GLU A 65 -2.99 -25.54 13.77
N PRO A 66 -2.61 -26.73 13.26
CA PRO A 66 -2.97 -27.18 11.92
C PRO A 66 -4.47 -27.12 11.64
N THR A 67 -4.83 -26.67 10.44
CA THR A 67 -6.21 -26.44 10.03
C THR A 67 -6.96 -27.75 9.85
N ARG A 68 -8.04 -27.94 10.62
CA ARG A 68 -8.89 -29.13 10.56
C ARG A 68 -9.43 -29.37 9.15
N ARG A 69 -9.53 -30.66 8.76
CA ARG A 69 -9.97 -31.09 7.42
C ARG A 69 -11.28 -30.41 7.00
N GLY A 70 -11.28 -29.80 5.81
CA GLY A 70 -12.41 -29.05 5.25
C GLY A 70 -12.46 -27.58 5.67
N GLY A 71 -11.79 -27.18 6.76
CA GLY A 71 -11.71 -25.80 7.22
C GLY A 71 -10.71 -24.94 6.45
N ARG A 72 -10.77 -23.64 6.78
CA ARG A 72 -9.75 -22.61 6.55
C ARG A 72 -9.71 -21.73 7.80
N GLN A 73 -8.62 -21.00 8.03
CA GLN A 73 -8.50 -20.03 9.12
C GLN A 73 -8.29 -18.64 8.52
N ASP A 74 -9.03 -17.63 8.99
CA ASP A 74 -8.77 -16.24 8.61
C ASP A 74 -7.74 -15.67 9.61
N ILE A 75 -6.54 -15.32 9.13
CA ILE A 75 -5.58 -14.54 9.93
C ILE A 75 -5.73 -13.06 9.62
N LEU A 76 -5.63 -12.24 10.67
CA LEU A 76 -5.67 -10.79 10.54
C LEU A 76 -4.27 -10.26 10.22
N PHE A 77 -4.20 -9.35 9.25
CA PHE A 77 -3.04 -8.51 8.95
C PHE A 77 -3.44 -7.06 9.28
N VAL A 78 -2.64 -6.37 10.09
CA VAL A 78 -2.85 -4.96 10.46
C VAL A 78 -1.53 -4.22 10.32
N LEU A 79 -1.44 -3.24 9.42
CA LEU A 79 -0.25 -2.41 9.23
C LEU A 79 -0.58 -0.97 9.63
N GLU A 80 0.12 -0.46 10.64
CA GLU A 80 -0.08 0.88 11.16
C GLU A 80 0.93 1.87 10.56
N GLY A 81 0.42 2.91 9.92
CA GLY A 81 1.18 4.08 9.48
C GLY A 81 1.19 5.20 10.53
N GLN A 82 1.70 6.37 10.12
CA GLN A 82 1.80 7.50 11.03
C GLN A 82 0.44 7.99 11.56
N ASN A 83 -0.61 7.98 10.73
CA ASN A 83 -1.95 8.48 11.08
C ASN A 83 -3.12 7.54 10.70
N GLN A 84 -2.85 6.39 10.08
CA GLN A 84 -3.85 5.52 9.43
C GLN A 84 -3.42 4.05 9.52
N THR A 85 -4.39 3.13 9.48
CA THR A 85 -4.15 1.69 9.63
C THR A 85 -4.79 0.90 8.48
N LEU A 86 -3.99 0.10 7.77
CA LEU A 86 -4.48 -0.90 6.81
C LEU A 86 -4.86 -2.17 7.58
N THR A 87 -6.06 -2.71 7.35
CA THR A 87 -6.49 -4.00 7.91
C THR A 87 -6.96 -4.91 6.80
N GLN A 88 -6.48 -6.15 6.79
CA GLN A 88 -6.86 -7.18 5.83
C GLN A 88 -7.05 -8.54 6.52
N LYS A 89 -7.80 -9.43 5.86
CA LYS A 89 -7.98 -10.82 6.31
C LYS A 89 -7.46 -11.77 5.25
N LEU A 90 -6.44 -12.55 5.62
CA LEU A 90 -5.88 -13.59 4.76
C LEU A 90 -6.52 -14.93 5.12
N GLN A 91 -7.25 -15.52 4.18
CA GLN A 91 -7.87 -16.83 4.38
C GLN A 91 -6.87 -17.95 4.05
N THR A 92 -6.36 -18.60 5.09
CA THR A 92 -5.22 -19.51 5.04
C THR A 92 -5.58 -20.96 5.37
N LYS A 93 -4.62 -21.86 5.16
CA LYS A 93 -4.58 -23.20 5.74
C LYS A 93 -3.19 -23.47 6.29
N PHE A 94 -3.12 -23.87 7.54
CA PHE A 94 -1.90 -24.35 8.18
C PHE A 94 -1.87 -25.88 8.10
N TYR A 95 -0.76 -26.43 7.65
CA TYR A 95 -0.54 -27.88 7.53
C TYR A 95 0.50 -28.33 8.55
N GLY A 96 0.34 -29.54 9.09
CA GLY A 96 1.36 -30.13 9.94
C GLY A 96 2.64 -30.41 9.15
N LYS A 97 3.81 -30.38 9.80
CA LYS A 97 5.14 -30.56 9.16
C LYS A 97 5.30 -31.86 8.35
N GLN A 98 4.44 -32.86 8.58
CA GLN A 98 4.42 -34.17 7.91
C GLN A 98 3.12 -34.41 7.12
N ASP A 99 2.30 -33.39 6.89
CA ASP A 99 1.07 -33.51 6.10
C ASP A 99 1.40 -33.42 4.60
N SER A 100 0.98 -34.42 3.82
CA SER A 100 1.20 -34.47 2.37
C SER A 100 0.60 -33.28 1.62
N HIS A 101 -0.44 -32.63 2.14
CA HIS A 101 -1.00 -31.41 1.54
C HIS A 101 -0.08 -30.20 1.66
N GLY A 102 0.80 -30.17 2.68
CA GLY A 102 1.86 -29.17 2.80
C GLY A 102 3.08 -29.44 1.91
N ILE A 103 3.18 -30.66 1.36
CA ILE A 103 4.25 -31.08 0.42
C ILE A 103 3.79 -30.95 -1.04
N ILE A 104 2.50 -31.20 -1.31
CA ILE A 104 1.89 -31.19 -2.65
C ILE A 104 1.26 -29.83 -2.99
N GLY A 105 0.87 -29.04 -1.98
CA GLY A 105 0.31 -27.71 -2.18
C GLY A 105 1.37 -26.65 -2.47
N HIS A 106 0.97 -25.57 -3.13
CA HIS A 106 1.80 -24.38 -3.27
C HIS A 106 1.98 -23.72 -1.89
N ARG A 107 3.23 -23.69 -1.40
CA ARG A 107 3.62 -22.87 -0.26
C ARG A 107 3.56 -21.40 -0.68
N LEU A 108 3.03 -20.55 0.20
CA LEU A 108 3.12 -19.10 0.05
C LEU A 108 4.56 -18.69 0.38
N GLU A 109 5.37 -18.38 -0.64
CA GLU A 109 6.75 -17.90 -0.45
C GLU A 109 6.77 -16.37 -0.30
N ALA A 110 5.99 -15.64 -1.10
CA ALA A 110 5.73 -14.22 -0.85
C ALA A 110 4.32 -13.76 -1.24
N LEU A 111 3.85 -12.73 -0.54
CA LEU A 111 2.63 -11.98 -0.84
C LEU A 111 3.02 -10.53 -1.15
N VAL A 112 2.64 -10.03 -2.31
CA VAL A 112 2.89 -8.65 -2.75
C VAL A 112 1.57 -7.92 -2.90
N TRP A 113 1.44 -6.77 -2.25
CA TRP A 113 0.30 -5.87 -2.42
C TRP A 113 0.72 -4.59 -3.11
N ASN A 114 0.02 -4.26 -4.19
CA ASN A 114 0.12 -2.96 -4.85
C ASN A 114 -0.85 -2.02 -4.14
N CYS A 115 -0.32 -1.18 -3.26
CA CYS A 115 -1.10 -0.26 -2.43
C CYS A 115 -1.20 1.15 -3.03
N GLU A 116 -2.36 1.78 -2.89
CA GLU A 116 -2.57 3.21 -3.11
C GLU A 116 -2.71 3.94 -1.77
N ILE A 117 -2.36 5.24 -1.75
CA ILE A 117 -2.54 6.11 -0.59
C ILE A 117 -3.33 7.33 -1.04
N ASN A 118 -4.55 7.48 -0.51
CA ASN A 118 -5.42 8.60 -0.88
C ASN A 118 -5.02 9.91 -0.17
N LEU A 119 -5.68 11.03 -0.52
CA LEU A 119 -5.39 12.36 0.05
C LEU A 119 -5.58 12.45 1.57
N ASN A 120 -6.28 11.50 2.20
CA ASN A 120 -6.47 11.41 3.65
C ASN A 120 -5.40 10.52 4.32
N GLY A 121 -4.38 10.10 3.57
CA GLY A 121 -3.30 9.20 4.00
C GLY A 121 -3.71 7.74 4.17
N GLN A 122 -4.96 7.37 3.82
CA GLN A 122 -5.47 6.02 4.00
C GLN A 122 -4.88 5.11 2.92
N ILE A 123 -4.33 3.98 3.38
CA ILE A 123 -3.73 2.94 2.53
C ILE A 123 -4.83 1.97 2.09
N SER A 124 -4.97 1.73 0.79
CA SER A 124 -5.80 0.66 0.22
C SER A 124 -4.94 -0.32 -0.57
N VAL A 125 -5.27 -1.62 -0.52
CA VAL A 125 -4.72 -2.63 -1.43
C VAL A 125 -5.54 -2.58 -2.71
N ASN A 126 -4.91 -2.30 -3.85
CA ASN A 126 -5.58 -2.21 -5.15
C ASN A 126 -5.41 -3.50 -5.97
N ASP A 127 -4.31 -4.23 -5.77
CA ASP A 127 -4.02 -5.51 -6.42
C ASP A 127 -3.17 -6.40 -5.49
N GLU A 128 -3.39 -7.72 -5.58
CA GLU A 128 -2.74 -8.74 -4.76
C GLU A 128 -2.09 -9.81 -5.65
N LYS A 129 -0.81 -10.07 -5.40
CA LYS A 129 -0.03 -11.07 -6.12
C LYS A 129 0.69 -12.01 -5.15
N ILE A 130 0.32 -13.28 -5.21
CA ILE A 130 1.10 -14.39 -4.65
C ILE A 130 2.27 -14.72 -5.58
N LEU A 131 3.44 -14.99 -5.00
CA LEU A 131 4.68 -15.42 -5.67
C LEU A 131 5.15 -16.77 -5.10
#